data_AF-A0A3P7UUH7-F1
#
_entry.id   AF-A0A3P7UUH7-F1
#
_cell.length_a   1.000
_cell.length_b   1.000
_cell.length_c   1.000
_cell.angle_alpha   90.00
_cell.angle_beta   90.00
_cell.angle_gamma   90.00
#
_symmetry.space_group_name_H-M   'P 1'
#
loop_
_entity.id
_entity.type
_entity.pdbx_description
1 polymer ?
#
loop_
_entity_poly.entity_id
_entity_poly.type
_entity_poly.pdbx_seq_one_letter_code
_entity_poly.pdbx_strand_id
1 'polypeptide(L)'
;MNSAQKLLVKIEDIMNELEKEIEAKKFPYKVSKACVFCKNANHTSNYCRTVVGMNERRDILKKEQLCWKCFADSHKRSECSKKNCSCCKQMHDVSVCSPMVPCKKGTVPMTPTSQVLDSSLGTTSYYIKRAKCVC
;
A
#
# COMPACT_ATOMS: atom_id res chain seq x y z
N MET A 1 3.43 -56.85 -4.54
CA MET A 1 2.36 -55.97 -4.03
C MET A 1 1.09 -56.28 -4.76
N ASN A 2 -0.04 -56.37 -4.07
CA ASN A 2 -1.33 -56.58 -4.73
C ASN A 2 -1.76 -55.30 -5.48
N SER A 3 -2.68 -55.43 -6.44
CA SER A 3 -3.15 -54.32 -7.26
C SER A 3 -3.75 -53.17 -6.43
N ALA A 4 -4.36 -53.50 -5.28
CA ALA A 4 -4.91 -52.51 -4.35
C ALA A 4 -3.81 -51.66 -3.68
N GLN A 5 -2.74 -52.28 -3.19
CA GLN A 5 -1.57 -51.57 -2.64
C GLN A 5 -0.92 -50.67 -3.67
N LYS A 6 -0.82 -51.12 -4.93
CA LYS A 6 -0.24 -50.31 -6.01
C LYS A 6 -1.12 -49.10 -6.35
N LEU A 7 -2.43 -49.20 -6.15
CA LEU A 7 -3.35 -48.07 -6.34
C LEU A 7 -3.24 -47.07 -5.19
N LEU A 8 -3.11 -47.53 -3.95
CA LEU A 8 -2.95 -46.66 -2.77
C LEU A 8 -1.68 -45.81 -2.85
N VAL A 9 -0.54 -46.41 -3.20
CA VAL A 9 0.72 -45.68 -3.37
C VAL A 9 0.60 -44.61 -4.46
N LYS A 10 -0.06 -44.92 -5.57
CA LYS A 10 -0.31 -43.93 -6.64
C LYS A 10 -1.20 -42.78 -6.17
N ILE A 11 -2.19 -43.05 -5.32
CA ILE A 11 -3.06 -42.01 -4.75
C ILE A 11 -2.23 -41.10 -3.83
N GLU A 12 -1.37 -41.65 -2.98
CA GLU A 12 -0.47 -40.87 -2.13
C GLU A 12 0.51 -40.00 -2.94
N ASP A 13 1.09 -40.55 -4.02
CA ASP A 13 1.98 -39.79 -4.90
C ASP A 13 1.27 -38.59 -5.54
N ILE A 14 0.03 -38.78 -6.01
CA ILE A 14 -0.78 -37.70 -6.59
C ILE A 14 -1.10 -36.62 -5.55
N MET A 15 -1.47 -37.02 -4.33
CA MET A 15 -1.77 -36.07 -3.26
C MET A 15 -0.55 -35.21 -2.90
N ASN A 16 0.64 -35.84 -2.82
CA ASN A 16 1.89 -35.14 -2.52
C ASN A 16 2.31 -34.15 -3.63
N GLU A 17 2.12 -34.51 -4.90
CA GLU A 17 2.39 -33.61 -6.03
C GLU A 17 1.48 -32.38 -6.00
N LEU A 18 0.18 -32.57 -5.72
CA LEU A 18 -0.80 -31.48 -5.60
C LEU A 18 -0.47 -30.54 -4.43
N GLU A 19 -0.05 -31.07 -3.29
CA GLU A 19 0.37 -30.27 -2.13
C GLU A 19 1.59 -29.41 -2.45
N LYS A 20 2.57 -29.97 -3.16
CA LYS A 20 3.78 -29.25 -3.61
C LYS A 20 3.45 -28.12 -4.59
N GLU A 21 2.50 -28.35 -5.50
CA GLU A 21 2.01 -27.28 -6.38
C GLU A 21 1.28 -26.17 -5.62
N ILE A 22 0.47 -26.52 -4.61
CA ILE A 22 -0.21 -25.54 -3.75
C ILE A 22 0.83 -24.72 -2.98
N GLU A 23 1.87 -25.34 -2.40
CA GLU A 23 2.93 -24.63 -1.69
C GLU A 23 3.74 -23.71 -2.63
N ALA A 24 4.04 -24.17 -3.85
CA ALA A 24 4.68 -23.32 -4.86
C ALA A 24 3.81 -22.15 -5.34
N LYS A 25 2.48 -22.30 -5.29
CA LYS A 25 1.49 -21.25 -5.66
C LYS A 25 1.09 -20.36 -4.47
N LYS A 26 1.48 -20.70 -3.23
CA LYS A 26 1.38 -19.78 -2.08
C LYS A 26 2.39 -18.65 -2.26
N PHE A 27 2.02 -17.65 -3.05
CA PHE A 27 2.66 -16.34 -2.94
C PHE A 27 2.49 -15.87 -1.49
N PRO A 28 3.58 -15.57 -0.75
CA PRO A 28 3.47 -15.11 0.61
C PRO A 28 2.83 -13.73 0.60
N TYR A 29 1.50 -13.69 0.67
CA TYR A 29 0.72 -12.46 0.77
C TYR A 29 1.12 -11.77 2.07
N LYS A 30 2.10 -10.87 1.99
CA LYS A 30 2.59 -10.13 3.14
C LYS A 30 1.56 -9.06 3.47
N VAL A 31 0.61 -9.40 4.34
CA VAL A 31 -0.23 -8.40 5.00
C VAL A 31 0.61 -7.65 6.02
N SER A 32 1.51 -6.79 5.56
CA SER A 32 2.26 -5.93 6.46
C SER A 32 1.33 -4.83 6.97
N LYS A 33 1.07 -4.80 8.29
CA LYS A 33 0.46 -3.64 8.96
C LYS A 33 1.35 -2.38 8.91
N ALA A 34 2.55 -2.51 8.37
CA ALA A 34 3.50 -1.44 8.17
C ALA A 34 3.21 -0.63 6.89
N CYS A 35 3.60 0.64 6.91
CA CYS A 35 3.63 1.51 5.75
C CYS A 35 4.49 0.89 4.64
N VAL A 36 3.95 0.77 3.42
CA VAL A 36 4.67 0.16 2.29
C VAL A 36 5.89 0.99 1.87
N PHE A 37 5.91 2.28 2.16
CA PHE A 37 6.98 3.18 1.73
C PHE A 37 8.15 3.20 2.70
N CYS A 38 7.90 3.40 4.00
CA CYS A 38 8.96 3.54 5.00
C CYS A 38 9.07 2.35 5.97
N LYS A 39 8.21 1.33 5.80
CA LYS A 39 8.17 0.09 6.59
C LYS A 39 7.90 0.28 8.09
N ASN A 40 7.54 1.49 8.52
CA ASN A 40 7.09 1.78 9.89
C ASN A 40 5.60 1.46 10.07
N ALA A 41 5.21 0.96 11.25
CA ALA A 41 3.79 0.67 11.58
C ALA A 41 3.03 1.85 12.20
N ASN A 42 3.68 3.01 12.36
CA ASN A 42 3.12 4.18 13.04
C ASN A 42 2.08 4.97 12.22
N HIS A 43 1.87 4.61 10.95
CA HIS A 43 0.91 5.25 10.05
C HIS A 43 0.56 4.35 8.87
N THR A 44 -0.54 4.66 8.19
CA THR A 44 -0.88 4.01 6.91
C THR A 44 -0.10 4.65 5.76
N SER A 45 0.20 3.88 4.71
CA SER A 45 1.01 4.29 3.57
C SER A 45 0.61 5.62 2.94
N ASN A 46 -0.70 5.90 2.85
CA ASN A 46 -1.23 7.15 2.30
C ASN A 46 -0.69 8.39 3.04
N TYR A 47 -0.42 8.27 4.34
CA TYR A 47 0.07 9.35 5.21
C TYR A 47 1.57 9.30 5.49
N CYS A 48 2.33 8.52 4.71
CA CYS A 48 3.78 8.48 4.88
C CYS A 48 4.39 9.87 4.75
N ARG A 49 5.18 10.29 5.76
CA ARG A 49 5.93 11.56 5.74
C ARG A 49 7.41 11.37 5.48
N THR A 50 7.91 10.13 5.60
CA THR A 50 9.31 9.79 5.33
C THR A 50 9.61 9.83 3.84
N VAL A 51 8.76 9.18 3.04
CA VAL A 51 8.88 9.14 1.57
C VAL A 51 7.94 10.20 0.99
N VAL A 52 8.45 11.40 0.75
CA VAL A 52 7.67 12.54 0.26
C VAL A 52 7.61 12.54 -1.27
N GLY A 53 8.68 12.08 -1.93
CA GLY A 53 8.81 12.11 -3.39
C GLY A 53 7.79 11.21 -4.10
N MET A 54 7.04 11.78 -5.04
CA MET A 54 6.03 11.01 -5.78
C MET A 54 6.66 9.97 -6.70
N ASN A 55 7.79 10.31 -7.32
CA ASN A 55 8.55 9.39 -8.17
C ASN A 55 9.09 8.22 -7.33
N GLU A 56 9.68 8.51 -6.18
CA GLU A 56 10.16 7.50 -5.23
C GLU A 56 9.05 6.55 -4.78
N ARG A 57 7.86 7.08 -4.46
CA ARG A 57 6.68 6.23 -4.16
C ARG A 57 6.32 5.31 -5.33
N ARG A 58 6.35 5.81 -6.58
CA ARG A 58 6.07 4.99 -7.77
C ARG A 58 7.14 3.92 -7.97
N ASP A 59 8.40 4.25 -7.74
CA ASP A 59 9.51 3.31 -7.87
C ASP A 59 9.39 2.16 -6.86
N ILE A 60 9.00 2.46 -5.61
CA ILE A 60 8.71 1.45 -4.59
C ILE A 60 7.56 0.55 -5.03
N LEU A 61 6.43 1.12 -5.48
CA LEU A 61 5.28 0.32 -5.93
C LEU A 61 5.62 -0.55 -7.14
N LYS A 62 6.44 -0.04 -8.07
CA LYS A 62 6.91 -0.78 -9.25
C LYS A 62 7.87 -1.91 -8.86
N LYS A 63 8.81 -1.64 -7.95
CA LYS A 63 9.78 -2.62 -7.46
C LYS A 63 9.09 -3.76 -6.70
N GLU A 64 8.12 -3.43 -5.86
CA GLU A 64 7.38 -4.40 -5.03
C GLU A 64 6.15 -4.98 -5.73
N GLN A 65 5.90 -4.62 -7.00
CA GLN A 65 4.76 -5.10 -7.80
C GLN A 65 3.39 -4.89 -7.11
N LEU A 66 3.26 -3.80 -6.37
CA LEU A 66 2.05 -3.49 -5.60
C LEU A 66 0.99 -2.81 -6.46
N CYS A 67 -0.28 -3.04 -6.14
CA CYS A 67 -1.41 -2.36 -6.74
C CYS A 67 -1.32 -0.84 -6.53
N TRP A 68 -1.41 -0.08 -7.61
CA TRP A 68 -1.24 1.37 -7.58
C TRP A 68 -2.39 2.12 -6.89
N LYS A 69 -3.51 1.43 -6.60
CA LYS A 69 -4.72 1.99 -5.97
C LYS A 69 -4.83 1.66 -4.48
N CYS A 70 -4.35 0.48 -4.06
CA CYS A 70 -4.54 0.00 -2.69
C CYS A 70 -3.25 -0.47 -2.00
N PHE A 71 -2.16 -0.56 -2.74
CA PHE A 71 -0.85 -1.02 -2.31
C PHE A 71 -0.80 -2.49 -1.84
N ALA A 72 -1.78 -3.30 -2.23
CA ALA A 72 -1.74 -4.75 -2.03
C ALA A 72 -0.99 -5.42 -3.19
N ASP A 73 -0.28 -6.50 -2.89
CA ASP A 73 0.41 -7.40 -3.85
C ASP A 73 -0.52 -8.46 -4.46
N SER A 74 -1.76 -8.61 -3.98
CA SER A 74 -2.68 -9.67 -4.44
C SER A 74 -3.22 -9.50 -5.85
N HIS A 75 -3.21 -8.29 -6.41
CA HIS A 75 -3.88 -8.00 -7.68
C HIS A 75 -3.26 -6.81 -8.41
N LYS A 76 -3.53 -6.72 -9.71
CA LYS A 76 -3.15 -5.58 -10.54
C LYS A 76 -4.15 -4.44 -10.42
N ARG A 77 -3.74 -3.23 -10.84
CA ARG A 77 -4.63 -2.04 -10.78
C ARG A 77 -5.95 -2.23 -11.54
N SER A 78 -5.95 -3.05 -12.59
CA SER A 78 -7.09 -3.38 -13.45
C SER A 78 -8.19 -4.15 -12.72
N GLU A 79 -7.80 -5.04 -11.80
CA GLU A 79 -8.69 -5.90 -11.01
C GLU A 79 -9.08 -5.26 -9.67
N CYS A 80 -8.60 -4.04 -9.41
CA CYS A 80 -8.82 -3.38 -8.12
C CYS A 80 -10.18 -2.67 -8.10
N SER A 81 -11.05 -3.07 -7.17
CA SER A 81 -12.37 -2.45 -6.95
C SER A 81 -12.32 -1.07 -6.28
N LYS A 82 -11.16 -0.59 -5.81
CA LYS A 82 -11.06 0.76 -5.21
C LYS A 82 -11.38 1.84 -6.23
N LYS A 83 -11.73 3.05 -5.77
CA LYS A 83 -11.96 4.19 -6.66
C LYS A 83 -10.68 4.62 -7.36
N ASN A 84 -10.82 5.18 -8.56
CA ASN A 84 -9.71 5.83 -9.27
C ASN A 84 -9.32 7.15 -8.58
N CYS A 85 -8.18 7.70 -8.97
CA CYS A 85 -7.65 8.94 -8.44
C CYS A 85 -8.69 10.07 -8.51
N SER A 86 -8.95 10.72 -7.39
CA SER A 86 -9.89 11.85 -7.33
C SER A 86 -9.40 13.05 -8.16
N CYS A 87 -8.07 13.22 -8.27
CA CYS A 87 -7.40 14.33 -8.96
C CYS A 87 -7.42 14.18 -10.49
N CYS A 88 -6.86 13.10 -11.04
CA CYS A 88 -6.70 12.96 -12.50
C CYS A 88 -7.55 11.84 -13.11
N LYS A 89 -8.42 11.19 -12.30
CA LYS A 89 -9.32 10.08 -12.70
C LYS A 89 -8.63 8.80 -13.24
N GLN A 90 -7.31 8.75 -13.21
CA GLN A 90 -6.52 7.57 -13.58
C GLN A 90 -6.50 6.52 -12.46
N MET A 91 -6.16 5.27 -12.79
CA MET A 91 -6.28 4.10 -11.91
C MET A 91 -5.20 4.02 -10.80
N HIS A 92 -4.95 5.06 -10.03
CA HIS A 92 -3.96 5.07 -8.95
C HIS A 92 -4.51 5.78 -7.70
N ASP A 93 -3.83 5.63 -6.57
CA ASP A 93 -4.09 6.41 -5.36
C ASP A 93 -3.58 7.86 -5.52
N VAL A 94 -4.27 8.81 -4.90
CA VAL A 94 -3.94 10.25 -5.00
C VAL A 94 -2.51 10.56 -4.53
N SER A 95 -1.97 9.76 -3.62
CA SER A 95 -0.64 9.96 -3.05
C SER A 95 0.52 9.67 -4.02
N VAL A 96 0.24 9.10 -5.19
CA VAL A 96 1.21 8.85 -6.27
C VAL A 96 0.88 9.60 -7.58
N CYS A 97 -0.14 10.46 -7.55
CA CYS A 97 -0.64 11.20 -8.71
C CYS A 97 0.35 12.26 -9.22
N SER A 98 0.74 12.25 -10.49
CA SER A 98 1.64 13.29 -11.02
C SER A 98 1.00 14.69 -10.95
N PRO A 99 1.72 15.73 -10.51
CA PRO A 99 1.20 17.09 -10.41
C PRO A 99 0.99 17.80 -11.75
N MET A 100 1.30 17.16 -12.88
CA MET A 100 1.05 17.74 -14.21
C MET A 100 -0.44 17.95 -14.52
N VAL A 101 -1.34 17.37 -13.73
CA VAL A 101 -2.75 17.76 -13.71
C VAL A 101 -2.99 18.56 -12.43
N PRO A 102 -3.20 19.89 -12.49
CA PRO A 102 -3.65 20.63 -11.33
C PRO A 102 -5.03 20.10 -10.96
N CYS A 103 -5.09 19.30 -9.89
CA CYS A 103 -6.32 19.14 -9.14
C CYS A 103 -6.80 20.56 -8.82
N LYS A 104 -8.03 20.93 -9.20
CA LYS A 104 -8.67 22.13 -8.64
C LYS A 104 -8.86 21.90 -7.14
N LYS A 105 -7.79 22.08 -6.37
CA LYS A 105 -7.84 22.23 -4.93
C LYS A 105 -8.42 23.63 -4.74
N GLY A 106 -9.49 23.76 -3.96
CA GLY A 106 -9.75 25.03 -3.32
C GLY A 106 -8.45 25.46 -2.65
N THR A 107 -7.84 26.50 -3.19
CA THR A 107 -6.60 27.08 -2.68
C THR A 107 -6.91 27.67 -1.32
N VAL A 108 -6.54 27.00 -0.24
CA VAL A 108 -6.09 27.76 0.93
C VAL A 108 -4.63 28.11 0.70
N PRO A 109 -4.26 29.40 0.67
CA PRO A 109 -2.88 29.83 0.58
C PRO A 109 -2.08 29.19 1.71
N MET A 110 -1.10 28.37 1.37
CA MET A 110 -0.04 28.02 2.30
C MET A 110 0.92 29.20 2.29
N THR A 111 0.66 30.21 3.12
CA THR A 111 1.67 31.22 3.45
C THR A 111 2.75 30.54 4.31
N PRO A 112 4.05 30.66 3.96
CA PRO A 112 5.11 30.34 4.89
C PRO A 112 5.18 31.50 5.90
N THR A 113 4.49 31.38 7.03
CA THR A 113 4.67 32.34 8.12
C THR A 113 5.99 32.03 8.80
N SER A 114 6.96 32.93 8.63
CA SER A 114 8.24 32.98 9.30
C SER A 114 8.10 32.92 10.83
N GLN A 115 8.99 32.14 11.43
CA GLN A 115 9.67 32.33 12.72
C GLN A 115 8.87 32.99 13.87
N VAL A 116 8.57 32.19 14.90
CA VAL A 116 8.64 32.68 16.28
C VAL A 116 9.43 31.65 17.09
N LEU A 117 10.57 32.12 17.62
CA LEU A 117 11.36 31.43 18.64
C LEU A 117 10.69 31.75 19.98
N ASP A 118 10.27 30.74 20.72
CA ASP A 118 10.18 30.87 22.18
C ASP A 118 10.66 29.57 22.83
N SER A 119 11.65 29.76 23.70
CA SER A 119 12.32 28.77 24.51
C SER A 119 11.57 28.68 25.82
N SER A 120 10.76 27.65 26.04
CA SER A 120 10.34 27.24 27.39
C SER A 120 9.80 25.81 27.39
N LEU A 121 10.24 25.08 28.41
CA LEU A 121 10.09 23.65 28.65
C LEU A 121 8.62 23.18 28.60
N GLY A 122 8.37 22.04 27.96
CA GLY A 122 7.09 21.34 28.10
C GLY A 122 6.73 20.48 26.90
N THR A 123 6.95 19.17 27.03
CA THR A 123 6.47 18.12 26.13
C THR A 123 5.04 18.36 25.66
N THR A 124 4.87 18.85 24.43
CA THR A 124 3.55 18.95 23.78
C THR A 124 3.50 17.92 22.66
N SER A 125 2.75 16.84 22.92
CA SER A 125 2.33 15.88 21.91
C SER A 125 1.53 16.62 20.84
N TYR A 126 2.14 16.85 19.67
CA TYR A 126 1.47 17.45 18.52
C TYR A 126 0.47 16.46 17.90
N TYR A 127 -0.66 16.27 18.58
CA TYR A 127 -1.86 15.75 17.94
C TYR A 127 -2.41 16.84 17.02
N ILE A 128 -2.10 16.76 15.73
CA ILE A 128 -2.85 17.51 14.72
C ILE A 128 -4.24 16.86 14.66
N LYS A 129 -5.17 17.33 15.50
CA LYS A 129 -6.60 17.05 15.33
C LYS A 129 -7.01 17.63 13.98
N ARG A 130 -7.14 16.76 12.97
CA ARG A 130 -7.78 17.16 11.71
C ARG A 130 -9.27 16.87 11.82
N ALA A 131 -10.03 17.93 11.57
CA ALA A 131 -11.48 17.96 11.57
C ALA A 131 -12.05 16.81 10.74
N LYS A 132 -13.13 16.21 11.26
CA LYS A 132 -13.94 15.23 10.54
C LYS A 132 -14.37 15.87 9.21
N CYS A 133 -14.14 15.18 8.09
CA CYS A 133 -14.84 15.51 6.86
C CYS A 133 -16.34 15.37 7.12
N VAL A 134 -17.07 16.49 7.04
CA VAL A 134 -18.52 16.45 6.87
C VAL A 134 -18.74 16.23 5.38
N CYS A 135 -19.23 15.04 5.04
CA CYS A 135 -19.84 14.76 3.76
C CYS A 135 -21.23 15.39 3.71
#